data_AF-A0A448XYS6-F1
#
_entry.id   AF-A0A448XYS6-F1
#
_cell.length_a   1.000
_cell.length_b   1.000
_cell.length_c   1.000
_cell.angle_alpha   90.00
_cell.angle_beta   90.00
_cell.angle_gamma   90.00
#
_symmetry.space_group_name_H-M   'P 1'
#
loop_
_entity.id
_entity.type
_entity.pdbx_description
1 polymer ?
#
loop_
_entity_poly.entity_id
_entity_poly.type
_entity_poly.pdbx_seq_one_letter_code
_entity_poly.pdbx_strand_id
1 'polypeptide(L)' 'MGTPSSCEIDLGLAVLSVLIEPGMTVTRGDLAEVCGCSKYRIEEIEKQALKRFERLARQKGLHDYLDE' A
#
# COMPACT_ATOMS: atom_id res chain seq x y z
N MET A 1 4.13 -19.53 10.48
CA MET A 1 4.50 -18.83 9.23
C MET A 1 5.58 -17.82 9.61
N GLY A 2 6.72 -17.81 8.91
CA GLY A 2 7.79 -16.86 9.17
C GLY A 2 7.37 -15.44 8.78
N THR A 3 8.03 -14.43 9.33
CA THR A 3 7.83 -13.03 8.89
C THR A 3 8.46 -12.85 7.51
N PRO A 4 7.68 -12.44 6.49
CA PRO A 4 8.23 -12.20 5.15
C PRO A 4 9.23 -11.04 5.19
N SER A 5 10.27 -11.18 4.39
CA SER A 5 11.23 -10.12 4.12
C SER A 5 10.58 -8.96 3.35
N SER A 6 11.24 -7.80 3.35
CA SER A 6 10.74 -6.64 2.58
C SER A 6 10.61 -6.95 1.08
N CYS A 7 11.56 -7.70 0.50
CA CYS A 7 11.52 -8.10 -0.90
C CYS A 7 10.30 -8.95 -1.26
N GLU A 8 9.89 -9.86 -0.37
CA GLU A 8 8.72 -10.72 -0.60
C GLU A 8 7.42 -9.92 -0.59
N ILE A 9 7.32 -8.91 0.28
CA ILE A 9 6.18 -7.97 0.32
C ILE A 9 6.15 -7.13 -0.97
N ASP A 10 7.29 -6.58 -1.39
CA ASP A 10 7.37 -5.77 -2.61
C ASP A 10 6.97 -6.59 -3.86
N LEU A 11 7.40 -7.86 -3.92
CA LEU A 11 6.98 -8.77 -4.98
C LEU A 11 5.47 -9.04 -4.96
N GLY A 12 4.90 -9.29 -3.78
CA GLY A 12 3.45 -9.49 -3.62
C GLY A 12 2.65 -8.29 -4.11
N LEU A 13 3.06 -7.07 -3.72
CA LEU A 13 2.45 -5.83 -4.18
C LEU A 13 2.60 -5.61 -5.69
N ALA A 14 3.73 -5.98 -6.27
CA ALA A 14 3.96 -5.89 -7.72
C ALA A 14 3.10 -6.88 -8.52
N VAL A 15 2.87 -8.09 -8.01
CA VAL A 15 1.95 -9.04 -8.63
C VAL A 15 0.51 -8.50 -8.59
N LEU A 16 0.10 -7.98 -7.43
CA LEU A 16 -1.23 -7.40 -7.25
C LEU A 16 -1.49 -6.22 -8.21
N SER A 17 -0.50 -5.36 -8.46
CA SER A 17 -0.69 -4.22 -9.37
C SER A 17 -1.00 -4.61 -10.82
N VAL A 18 -0.68 -5.85 -11.22
CA VAL A 18 -0.99 -6.39 -12.55
C VAL A 18 -2.33 -7.13 -12.56
N LEU A 19 -2.74 -7.70 -11.43
CA LEU A 19 -3.97 -8.49 -11.31
C LEU A 19 -5.20 -7.65 -10.95
N ILE A 20 -5.02 -6.50 -10.32
CA ILE A 20 -6.12 -5.61 -9.92
C ILE A 20 -6.58 -4.79 -11.12
N GLU A 21 -7.81 -5.04 -11.57
CA GLU A 21 -8.44 -4.24 -12.61
C GLU A 21 -9.08 -2.96 -12.05
N PRO A 22 -9.22 -1.89 -12.86
CA PRO A 22 -9.94 -0.69 -12.46
C PRO A 22 -11.37 -1.01 -11.98
N GLY A 23 -11.73 -0.50 -10.81
CA GLY A 23 -13.03 -0.75 -10.17
C GLY A 23 -13.08 -1.97 -9.24
N MET A 24 -12.01 -2.79 -9.21
CA MET A 24 -11.89 -3.83 -8.19
C MET A 24 -11.53 -3.21 -6.84
N THR A 25 -12.23 -3.66 -5.80
CA THR A 25 -11.87 -3.33 -4.41
C THR A 25 -11.07 -4.49 -3.83
N VAL A 26 -9.87 -4.19 -3.31
CA VAL A 26 -9.02 -5.18 -2.64
C VAL A 26 -8.91 -4.80 -1.18
N THR A 27 -9.17 -5.76 -0.30
CA THR A 27 -9.09 -5.53 1.14
C THR A 27 -7.66 -5.70 1.64
N ARG A 28 -7.35 -5.12 2.81
CA ARG A 28 -6.07 -5.39 3.50
C ARG A 28 -5.86 -6.87 3.80
N GLY A 29 -6.93 -7.67 3.87
CA GLY A 29 -6.84 -9.12 4.05
C GLY A 29 -6.28 -9.81 2.81
N ASP A 30 -6.81 -9.47 1.64
CA ASP A 30 -6.37 -10.04 0.36
C ASP A 30 -4.91 -9.67 0.08
N LEU A 31 -4.53 -8.42 0.36
CA LEU A 31 -3.13 -7.97 0.25
C LEU A 31 -2.20 -8.78 1.16
N ALA A 32 -2.61 -9.00 2.41
CA ALA A 32 -1.82 -9.73 3.39
C ALA A 32 -1.64 -11.21 3.03
N GLU A 33 -2.67 -11.83 2.45
CA GLU A 33 -2.63 -13.21 1.95
C GLU A 33 -1.60 -13.35 0.82
N VAL A 34 -1.65 -12.46 -0.19
CA VAL A 34 -0.71 -12.51 -1.32
C VAL A 34 0.72 -12.16 -0.89
N CYS A 35 0.88 -11.19 0.02
CA CYS A 35 2.20 -10.79 0.52
C CYS A 35 2.75 -11.72 1.62
N GLY A 36 1.99 -12.73 2.06
CA GLY A 36 2.37 -13.65 3.13
C GLY A 36 2.62 -12.96 4.48
N CYS A 37 2.01 -11.80 4.74
CA CYS A 37 2.25 -10.99 5.93
C CYS A 37 0.97 -10.81 6.78
N SER A 38 1.08 -10.08 7.89
CA SER A 38 -0.10 -9.72 8.69
C SER A 38 -0.85 -8.54 8.07
N LYS A 39 -2.17 -8.45 8.30
CA LYS A 39 -2.98 -7.28 7.91
C LYS A 39 -2.44 -5.97 8.52
N TYR A 40 -1.94 -6.05 9.76
CA TYR A 40 -1.31 -4.92 10.44
C TYR A 40 -0.07 -4.40 9.68
N ARG A 41 0.73 -5.29 9.07
CA ARG A 41 1.88 -4.88 8.27
C ARG A 41 1.46 -4.09 7.03
N ILE A 42 0.39 -4.49 6.36
CA ILE A 42 -0.20 -3.76 5.23
C ILE A 42 -0.69 -2.38 5.67
N GLU A 43 -1.40 -2.30 6.79
CA GLU A 43 -1.89 -1.04 7.36
C GLU A 43 -0.75 -0.05 7.66
N GLU A 44 0.37 -0.53 8.23
CA GLU A 44 1.53 0.32 8.49
C GLU A 44 2.19 0.83 7.20
N ILE A 45 2.27 -0.01 6.16
CA ILE A 45 2.77 0.40 4.84
C ILE A 45 1.87 1.50 4.25
N GLU A 46 0.56 1.33 4.32
CA GLU A 46 -0.42 2.30 3.83
C GLU A 46 -0.29 3.65 4.55
N LYS A 47 -0.24 3.65 5.90
CA LYS A 47 -0.03 4.88 6.69
C LYS A 47 1.27 5.59 6.33
N GLN A 48 2.35 4.84 6.13
CA GLN A 48 3.63 5.43 5.73
C GLN A 48 3.59 5.98 4.31
N ALA A 49 2.91 5.31 3.39
CA ALA A 49 2.71 5.77 2.02
C ALA A 49 1.89 7.07 1.99
N LEU A 50 0.78 7.13 2.73
CA LEU A 50 -0.05 8.34 2.87
C LEU A 50 0.76 9.51 3.42
N LYS A 51 1.50 9.33 4.52
CA LYS A 51 2.36 10.40 5.07
C LYS A 51 3.41 10.89 4.07
N ARG A 52 3.99 9.99 3.28
CA ARG A 52 4.95 10.35 2.22
C ARG A 52 4.26 11.15 1.11
N PHE A 53 3.06 10.72 0.71
CA PHE A 53 2.26 11.38 -0.30
C PHE A 53 1.84 12.78 0.14
N GLU A 54 1.29 12.95 1.34
CA GLU A 54 0.93 14.24 1.93
C GLU A 54 2.12 15.20 1.95
N ARG A 55 3.28 14.72 2.41
CA ARG A 55 4.51 15.51 2.44
C ARG A 55 4.93 15.96 1.02
N LEU A 56 4.86 15.06 0.04
CA LEU A 56 5.21 15.37 -1.35
C LEU A 56 4.22 16.35 -1.99
N ALA A 57 2.92 16.18 -1.73
CA ALA A 57 1.88 17.08 -2.22
C ALA A 57 2.10 18.50 -1.67
N ARG A 58 2.38 18.66 -0.37
CA ARG A 58 2.73 19.96 0.23
C ARG A 58 3.98 20.57 -0.42
N GLN A 59 5.04 19.78 -0.62
CA GLN A 59 6.28 20.26 -1.25
C GLN A 59 6.08 20.70 -2.71
N LYS A 60 5.14 20.08 -3.43
CA LYS A 60 4.83 20.39 -4.83
C LYS A 60 3.71 21.44 -4.98
N GLY A 61 3.20 21.99 -3.88
CA GLY A 61 2.06 22.92 -3.91
C GLY A 61 0.72 22.26 -4.27
N LEU A 62 0.64 20.93 -4.32
CA LEU A 62 -0.58 20.16 -4.65
C LEU A 62 -1.46 19.88 -3.40
N HIS A 63 -1.21 20.59 -2.31
CA HIS A 63 -1.94 20.42 -1.05
C HIS A 63 -3.45 20.68 -1.17
N ASP A 64 -3.88 21.49 -2.13
CA ASP A 64 -5.30 21.75 -2.41
C ASP A 64 -6.09 20.47 -2.77
N TYR A 65 -5.42 19.40 -3.20
CA TYR A 65 -6.04 18.08 -3.46
C TYR A 65 -6.08 17.18 -2.22
N LEU A 66 -5.50 17.61 -1.10
CA LEU A 66 -5.54 16.90 0.18
C LEU A 66 -6.66 17.40 1.10
N ASP A 67 -7.09 18.65 0.91
CA ASP A 67 -8.19 19.25 1.65
C ASP A 67 -9.51 18.92 0.91
N GLU A 68 -10.49 18.32 1.62
CA GLU A 68 -11.83 18.03 1.09
C GLU A 68 -12.65 19.29 0.77
#